data_AF-A0A4V2E5F2-F1
#
_entry.id   AF-A0A4V2E5F2-F1
#
_cell.length_a   1.000
_cell.length_b   1.000
_cell.length_c   1.000
_cell.angle_alpha   90.00
_cell.angle_beta   90.00
_cell.angle_gamma   90.00
#
_symmetry.space_group_name_H-M   'P 1'
#
loop_
_entity.id
_entity.type
_entity.pdbx_description
1 polymer ?
#
loop_
_entity_poly.entity_id
_entity_poly.type
_entity_poly.pdbx_seq_one_letter_code
_entity_poly.pdbx_strand_id
1 'polypeptide(L)' 'MNPTTILERIRRLFASERSEHLDSMNDAFLKGTLNEPVRPMSDQELARAIREFRAAPVSDRTLAMLSRRFVESPRDG' A
#
# COMPACT_ATOMS: atom_id res chain seq x y z
N MET A 1 -6.09 -16.13 -15.22
CA MET A 1 -5.76 -14.73 -15.50
C MET A 1 -4.62 -14.38 -14.57
N ASN A 2 -3.44 -14.04 -15.08
CA ASN A 2 -2.40 -13.41 -14.26
C ASN A 2 -2.47 -11.91 -14.55
N PRO A 3 -3.39 -11.16 -13.90
CA PRO A 3 -3.18 -9.73 -13.80
C PRO A 3 -1.90 -9.58 -12.98
N THR A 4 -0.87 -8.97 -13.55
CA THR A 4 0.32 -8.54 -12.80
C THR A 4 -0.16 -7.93 -11.48
N THR A 5 0.26 -8.54 -10.36
CA THR A 5 -0.31 -8.27 -9.03
C THR A 5 -0.30 -6.77 -8.76
N ILE A 6 -1.25 -6.26 -7.96
CA ILE A 6 -1.31 -4.82 -7.66
C ILE A 6 0.04 -4.26 -7.18
N LEU A 7 0.84 -5.10 -6.52
CA LEU A 7 2.19 -4.80 -6.09
C LEU A 7 3.19 -4.56 -7.23
N GLU A 8 3.17 -5.36 -8.30
CA GLU A 8 4.00 -5.15 -9.48
C GLU A 8 3.65 -3.85 -10.21
N ARG A 9 2.39 -3.45 -10.19
CA ARG A 9 1.93 -2.17 -10.74
C ARG A 9 2.44 -0.99 -9.90
N ILE A 10 2.36 -1.09 -8.57
CA ILE A 10 2.90 -0.09 -7.65
C ILE A 10 4.42 0.05 -7.82
N ARG A 11 5.16 -1.06 -7.89
CA ARG A 11 6.61 -1.05 -8.14
C ARG A 11 6.95 -0.29 -9.42
N ARG A 12 6.30 -0.63 -10.54
CA ARG A 12 6.52 0.05 -11.83
C ARG A 12 6.24 1.55 -11.79
N LEU A 13 5.19 1.98 -11.09
CA LEU A 13 4.77 3.38 -11.06
C LEU A 13 5.57 4.24 -10.09
N PHE A 14 6.13 3.65 -9.02
CA PHE A 14 6.63 4.44 -7.89
C PHE A 14 8.00 4.03 -7.34
N ALA A 15 8.50 2.83 -7.62
CA ALA A 15 9.72 2.33 -7.02
C ALA A 15 10.61 1.61 -8.06
N SER A 16 11.58 2.34 -8.59
CA SER A 16 12.65 1.75 -9.42
C SER A 16 13.65 0.94 -8.58
N GLU A 17 13.70 1.19 -7.26
CA GLU A 17 14.62 0.55 -6.32
C GLU A 17 13.91 -0.45 -5.39
N ARG A 18 14.68 -1.39 -4.82
CA ARG A 18 14.16 -2.36 -3.85
C ARG A 18 13.63 -1.64 -2.61
N SER A 19 12.44 -2.01 -2.17
CA SER A 19 11.77 -1.41 -1.01
C SER A 19 11.34 -2.51 -0.05
N GLU A 20 11.92 -2.52 1.15
CA GLU A 20 11.57 -3.45 2.23
C GLU A 20 10.07 -3.42 2.55
N HIS A 21 9.43 -2.26 2.38
CA HIS A 21 7.98 -2.12 2.55
C HIS A 21 7.18 -2.89 1.49
N LEU A 22 7.60 -2.80 0.23
CA LEU A 22 6.94 -3.54 -0.86
C LEU A 22 7.22 -5.04 -0.76
N ASP A 23 8.37 -5.42 -0.25
CA ASP A 23 8.71 -6.82 0.01
C ASP A 23 7.87 -7.41 1.15
N SER A 24 7.68 -6.66 2.24
CA SER A 24 6.75 -7.03 3.33
C SER A 24 5.29 -7.17 2.86
N MET A 25 4.83 -6.31 1.95
CA MET A 25 3.52 -6.45 1.33
C MET A 25 3.42 -7.73 0.48
N ASN A 26 4.46 -8.07 -0.28
CA ASN A 26 4.51 -9.31 -1.06
C ASN A 26 4.32 -10.53 -0.15
N ASP A 27 5.04 -10.56 0.97
CA ASP A 27 4.95 -11.64 1.96
C ASP A 27 3.55 -11.72 2.57
N ALA A 28 2.89 -10.58 2.84
CA ALA A 28 1.54 -10.53 3.37
C ALA A 28 0.50 -11.09 2.39
N PHE A 29 0.67 -10.84 1.09
CA PHE A 29 -0.14 -11.45 0.02
C PHE A 29 0.09 -12.96 -0.05
N LEU A 30 1.35 -13.41 -0.02
CA LEU A 30 1.70 -14.84 -0.06
C LEU A 30 1.14 -15.60 1.16
N LYS A 31 1.14 -14.96 2.34
CA LYS A 31 0.57 -15.51 3.58
C LYS A 31 -0.97 -15.44 3.64
N GLY A 32 -1.63 -14.79 2.68
CA GLY A 32 -3.09 -14.61 2.67
C GLY A 32 -3.62 -13.64 3.74
N THR A 33 -2.72 -12.97 4.47
CA THR A 33 -3.08 -11.90 5.42
C THR A 33 -3.50 -10.62 4.72
N LEU A 34 -3.08 -10.44 3.47
CA LEU A 34 -3.53 -9.38 2.57
C LEU A 34 -4.16 -10.02 1.33
N ASN A 35 -5.33 -9.52 0.96
CA ASN A 35 -6.08 -10.04 -0.19
C ASN A 35 -6.02 -9.06 -1.36
N GLU A 36 -5.95 -9.58 -2.58
CA GLU A 36 -6.11 -8.74 -3.75
C GLU A 36 -7.52 -8.13 -3.79
N PRO A 37 -7.65 -6.85 -4.17
CA PRO A 37 -8.96 -6.25 -4.35
C PRO A 37 -9.71 -6.95 -5.49
N VAL A 38 -10.93 -7.40 -5.21
CA VAL A 38 -11.84 -8.08 -6.17
C VAL A 38 -12.01 -7.27 -7.46
N ARG A 39 -11.93 -5.94 -7.36
CA ARG A 39 -11.93 -5.02 -8.50
C ARG A 39 -10.70 -4.10 -8.42
N PRO A 40 -9.60 -4.44 -9.09
CA PRO A 40 -8.41 -3.59 -9.08
C PRO A 40 -8.70 -2.28 -9.81
N MET A 41 -8.20 -1.17 -9.26
CA MET A 41 -8.23 0.14 -9.90
C MET A 41 -7.45 0.10 -11.22
N SER A 42 -7.84 0.87 -12.23
CA SER A 42 -7.03 1.13 -13.43
C SER A 42 -5.76 1.92 -13.09
N ASP A 43 -4.77 1.93 -13.99
CA ASP A 43 -3.52 2.68 -13.76
C ASP A 43 -3.79 4.18 -13.61
N GLN A 44 -4.76 4.71 -14.34
CA GLN A 44 -5.16 6.11 -14.24
C GLN A 44 -5.81 6.43 -12.89
N GLU A 45 -6.72 5.57 -12.41
CA GLU A 45 -7.35 5.72 -11.11
C GLU A 45 -6.31 5.63 -9.98
N LEU A 46 -5.37 4.70 -10.08
CA LEU A 46 -4.29 4.56 -9.10
C LEU A 46 -3.37 5.79 -9.07
N ALA A 47 -2.91 6.26 -10.24
CA ALA A 47 -2.08 7.45 -10.34
C ALA A 47 -2.79 8.70 -9.81
N ARG A 48 -4.10 8.82 -10.06
CA ARG A 48 -4.94 9.90 -9.53
C ARG A 48 -5.03 9.84 -8.00
N ALA A 49 -5.38 8.68 -7.44
CA ALA A 49 -5.51 8.51 -5.99
C ALA A 49 -4.21 8.86 -5.26
N ILE A 50 -3.07 8.46 -5.82
CA ILE A 50 -1.76 8.75 -5.24
C ILE A 50 -1.40 10.23 -5.35
N ARG A 51 -1.70 10.87 -6.47
CA ARG A 51 -1.52 12.33 -6.61
C ARG A 51 -2.37 13.08 -5.58
N GLU A 52 -3.64 12.70 -5.42
CA GLU A 52 -4.54 13.30 -4.43
C GLU A 52 -4.03 13.08 -3.00
N PHE A 53 -3.55 11.87 -2.69
CA PHE A 53 -2.94 11.55 -1.41
C PHE A 53 -1.70 12.40 -1.12
N ARG A 54 -0.87 12.68 -2.13
CA ARG A 54 0.34 13.50 -2.00
C ARG A 54 0.08 15.01 -2.04
N ALA A 55 -1.07 15.43 -2.55
CA ALA A 55 -1.37 16.85 -2.80
C ALA A 55 -1.63 17.64 -1.51
N ALA A 56 -2.03 16.97 -0.43
CA ALA A 56 -2.23 17.59 0.87
C ALA A 56 -1.31 16.94 1.92
N PRO A 57 -0.65 17.72 2.78
CA PRO A 57 0.03 17.16 3.93
C PRO A 57 -0.99 16.43 4.81
N VAL A 58 -0.61 15.26 5.30
CA VAL A 58 -1.42 14.49 6.23
C VAL A 58 -1.67 15.33 7.47
N SER A 59 -2.94 15.50 7.87
CA SER A 59 -3.26 16.27 9.07
C SER A 59 -2.68 15.62 10.33
N ASP A 60 -2.28 16.43 11.31
CA ASP A 60 -1.77 15.94 12.60
C ASP A 60 -2.77 14.99 13.29
N ARG A 61 -4.07 15.24 13.11
CA ARG A 61 -5.14 14.37 13.59
C ARG A 61 -5.09 12.98 12.94
N THR A 62 -4.88 12.94 11.63
CA THR A 62 -4.78 11.68 10.88
C THR A 62 -3.53 10.91 11.30
N LEU A 63 -2.40 11.60 11.47
CA LEU A 63 -1.15 11.00 11.96
C LEU A 63 -1.31 10.43 13.37
N ALA A 64 -1.92 11.17 14.30
CA ALA A 64 -2.14 10.72 15.67
C ALA A 64 -3.05 9.47 15.73
N MET A 65 -4.13 9.46 14.93
CA MET A 65 -5.03 8.32 14.86
C MET A 65 -4.35 7.07 14.30
N LEU A 66 -3.58 7.20 13.21
CA LEU A 66 -2.84 6.09 12.63
C LEU A 66 -1.76 5.58 13.59
N SER A 67 -0.98 6.48 14.19
CA SER A 67 0.07 6.12 15.15
C SER A 67 -0.47 5.30 16.31
N ARG A 68 -1.60 5.72 16.89
CA ARG A 68 -2.28 4.97 17.96
C ARG A 68 -2.64 3.55 17.51
N ARG A 69 -3.24 3.38 16.33
CA ARG A 69 -3.63 2.07 15.79
C ARG A 69 -2.42 1.15 15.57
N PHE A 70 -1.29 1.69 15.14
CA PHE A 70 -0.05 0.92 14.93
C PHE A 70 0.72 0.62 16.23
N VAL A 71 0.47 1.37 17.31
CA VAL A 71 0.99 1.07 18.66
C VAL A 71 0.11 0.05 19.38
N GLU A 72 -1.21 0.08 19.16
CA GLU A 72 -2.18 -0.84 19.76
C GLU A 72 -2.27 -2.20 19.06
N SER A 73 -1.77 -2.32 17.82
CA SER A 73 -1.61 -3.61 17.15
C SER A 73 -0.22 -4.16 17.52
N PRO A 74 -0.11 -5.24 18.30
CA PRO A 74 1.17 -5.86 18.58
C PRO A 74 1.84 -6.18 17.25
N ARG A 75 3.06 -5.68 17.07
CA ARG A 75 3.96 -6.25 16.06
C ARG A 75 4.33 -7.62 16.61
N ASP A 76 3.56 -8.64 16.25
CA ASP A 76 4.03 -10.01 16.39
C ASP A 76 5.30 -10.11 15.54
N GLY A 77 6.43 -10.25 16.23
CA GLY A 77 7.76 -10.35 15.66
C GLY A 77 8.03 -11.69 14.97
#